data_AF-Q9PL70-F1
#
_entry.id   AF-Q9PL70-F1
#
_cell.length_a   1.000
_cell.length_b   1.000
_cell.length_c   1.000
_cell.angle_alpha   90.00
_cell.angle_beta   90.00
_cell.angle_gamma   90.00
#
_symmetry.space_group_name_H-M   'P 1'
#
loop_
_entity.id
_entity.type
_entity.pdbx_description
1 polymer ?
#
loop_
_entity_poly.entity_id
_entity_poly.type
_entity_poly.pdbx_seq_one_letter_code
_entity_poly.pdbx_strand_id
1 'polypeptide(L)' 'MTEVQDSEQLDFLEGDDISAYVVLTCGQPSADGKMNVEMVYEGDRELVRFLLTKALASLDQP' A
#
# COMPACT_ATOMS: atom_id res chain seq x y z
N MET A 1 -27.51 -9.19 3.44
CA MET A 1 -26.35 -10.09 3.45
C MET A 1 -25.24 -9.36 2.74
N THR A 2 -24.36 -8.71 3.50
CA THR A 2 -23.16 -8.05 2.98
C THR A 2 -22.00 -8.90 3.46
N GLU A 3 -21.52 -9.78 2.59
CA GLU A 3 -20.24 -10.43 2.76
C GLU A 3 -19.18 -9.36 2.49
N VAL A 4 -18.75 -8.69 3.56
CA VAL A 4 -17.46 -8.02 3.61
C VAL A 4 -16.43 -9.14 3.57
N GLN A 5 -15.90 -9.40 2.37
CA GLN A 5 -14.78 -10.30 2.17
C GLN A 5 -13.64 -9.82 3.06
N ASP A 6 -13.20 -10.70 3.95
CA ASP A 6 -12.07 -10.56 4.85
C ASP A 6 -10.94 -9.77 4.18
N SER A 7 -10.76 -8.53 4.65
CA SER A 7 -9.45 -7.90 4.63
C SER A 7 -8.54 -8.81 5.43
N GLU A 8 -7.73 -9.63 4.75
CA GLU A 8 -6.66 -10.40 5.40
C GLU A 8 -5.93 -9.44 6.33
N GLN A 9 -6.11 -9.63 7.64
CA GLN A 9 -5.52 -8.77 8.65
C GLN A 9 -4.01 -8.82 8.41
N LEU A 10 -3.40 -7.65 8.38
CA LEU A 10 -1.97 -7.46 8.13
C LEU A 10 -1.16 -7.98 9.34
N ASP A 11 -1.38 -9.22 9.75
CA ASP A 11 -0.79 -9.88 10.93
C ASP A 11 0.74 -9.95 10.84
N PHE A 12 1.29 -9.81 9.63
CA PHE A 12 2.73 -9.71 9.41
C PHE A 12 3.32 -8.34 9.77
N LEU A 13 2.49 -7.31 9.96
CA LEU A 13 2.91 -5.99 10.45
C LEU A 13 2.97 -5.93 11.97
N GLU A 14 2.41 -6.90 12.67
CA GLU A 14 2.38 -6.98 14.14
C GLU A 14 3.68 -7.55 14.75
N GLY A 15 4.81 -7.41 14.04
CA GLY A 15 6.14 -7.72 14.56
C GLY A 15 6.88 -6.44 14.93
N ASP A 16 7.45 -6.40 16.15
CA ASP A 16 8.27 -5.28 16.69
C ASP A 16 9.50 -4.89 15.82
N ASP A 17 9.72 -5.55 14.68
CA ASP A 17 10.89 -5.37 13.80
C ASP A 17 10.62 -4.55 12.51
N ILE A 18 9.41 -4.01 12.30
CA ILE A 18 9.14 -3.17 11.12
C ILE A 18 9.40 -1.70 11.40
N SER A 19 10.46 -1.15 10.79
CA SER A 19 10.83 0.26 10.94
C SER A 19 9.98 1.23 10.10
N ALA A 20 9.43 0.76 8.98
CA ALA A 20 8.46 1.49 8.16
C ALA A 20 7.80 0.58 7.13
N TYR A 21 6.56 0.87 6.77
CA TYR A 21 5.85 0.21 5.69
C TYR A 21 4.97 1.17 4.89
N VAL A 22 4.66 0.77 3.66
CA VAL A 22 3.67 1.40 2.80
C VAL A 22 2.80 0.29 2.22
N VAL A 23 1.50 0.34 2.49
CA VAL A 23 0.49 -0.56 1.93
C VAL A 23 -0.29 0.18 0.87
N LEU A 24 -0.42 -0.45 -0.31
CA LEU A 24 -1.23 0.01 -1.42
C LEU A 24 -2.38 -0.97 -1.63
N THR A 25 -3.60 -0.49 -1.42
CA THR A 25 -4.81 -1.27 -1.66
C THR A 25 -5.45 -0.79 -2.95
N CYS A 26 -5.55 -1.71 -3.91
CA CYS A 26 -6.16 -1.45 -5.21
C CYS A 26 -7.56 -2.05 -5.24
N GLY A 27 -8.58 -1.20 -5.40
CA GLY A 27 -9.94 -1.65 -5.64
C GLY A 27 -10.10 -2.30 -7.02
N GLN A 28 -11.28 -2.86 -7.28
CA GLN A 28 -11.58 -3.37 -8.62
C GLN A 28 -11.57 -2.23 -9.64
N PRO A 29 -11.01 -2.45 -10.85
CA PRO A 29 -11.09 -1.46 -11.91
C PRO A 29 -12.55 -1.27 -12.34
N SER A 30 -12.98 -0.01 -12.45
CA SER A 30 -14.30 0.36 -12.95
C SER A 30 -14.38 0.23 -14.47
N ALA A 31 -15.61 0.26 -15.00
CA ALA A 31 -15.87 0.10 -16.43
C ALA A 31 -15.25 1.22 -17.31
N ASP A 32 -14.93 2.38 -16.72
CA ASP A 32 -14.20 3.48 -17.37
C ASP A 32 -12.67 3.35 -17.24
N GLY A 33 -12.18 2.21 -16.72
CA GLY A 33 -10.75 1.91 -16.59
C GLY A 33 -10.07 2.59 -15.41
N LYS A 34 -10.82 3.28 -14.53
CA LYS A 34 -10.28 3.85 -13.30
C LYS A 34 -10.20 2.81 -12.20
N MET A 35 -9.36 3.06 -11.20
CA MET A 35 -9.20 2.21 -10.04
C MET A 35 -9.12 3.09 -8.81
N ASN A 36 -9.86 2.72 -7.76
CA ASN A 36 -9.65 3.37 -6.46
C ASN A 36 -8.38 2.79 -5.84
N VAL A 37 -7.46 3.67 -5.44
CA VAL A 37 -6.20 3.28 -4.81
C VAL A 37 -6.12 3.98 -3.48
N GLU A 38 -5.97 3.19 -2.42
CA GLU A 38 -5.79 3.67 -1.06
C GLU A 38 -4.35 3.38 -0.62
N MET A 39 -3.70 4.37 -0.03
CA MET A 39 -2.34 4.24 0.51
C MET A 39 -2.37 4.45 2.02
N VAL A 40 -1.81 3.49 2.75
CA VAL A 40 -1.56 3.58 4.18
C VAL A 40 -0.06 3.45 4.41
N TYR A 41 0.49 4.28 5.29
CA TYR A 41 1.91 4.22 5.63
C TYR A 41 2.09 4.42 7.13
N GLU A 42 3.11 3.76 7.68
CA GLU A 42 3.49 3.89 9.07
C GLU A 42 5.01 3.74 9.22
N GLY A 43 5.54 4.25 10.33
CA GLY A 43 6.97 4.27 10.64
C GLY A 43 7.62 5.62 10.39
N ASP A 44 8.96 5.63 10.31
CA ASP A 44 9.72 6.87 10.14
C ASP A 44 9.40 7.56 8.80
N ARG A 45 9.12 8.88 8.87
CA ARG A 45 8.69 9.67 7.72
C ARG A 45 9.73 9.73 6.61
N GLU A 46 11.01 9.86 6.96
CA GLU A 46 12.08 9.96 5.97
C GLU A 46 12.30 8.60 5.29
N LEU A 47 12.17 7.50 6.04
CA LEU A 47 12.24 6.15 5.51
C LEU A 47 11.05 5.84 4.56
N VAL A 48 9.82 6.17 4.96
CA VAL A 48 8.63 6.04 4.09
C VAL A 48 8.81 6.87 2.82
N ARG A 49 9.26 8.12 2.94
CA ARG A 49 9.51 9.00 1.79
C ARG A 49 10.57 8.42 0.85
N PHE A 50 11.64 7.85 1.41
CA PHE A 50 12.68 7.19 0.64
C PHE A 50 12.12 6.01 -0.16
N LEU A 51 11.34 5.13 0.47
CA LEU A 51 10.70 3.99 -0.20
C LEU A 51 9.81 4.44 -1.37
N LEU A 52 8.94 5.43 -1.14
CA LEU A 52 8.06 5.97 -2.18
C LEU A 52 8.84 6.59 -3.34
N THR A 53 9.87 7.39 -3.04
CA THR A 53 10.69 8.06 -4.06
C THR A 53 11.42 7.03 -4.91
N LYS A 54 11.95 5.96 -4.30
CA LYS A 54 12.62 4.87 -5.02
C LYS A 54 11.64 4.07 -5.88
N ALA A 55 10.47 3.76 -5.35
CA ALA A 55 9.44 3.04 -6.09
C ALA A 55 8.99 3.83 -7.34
N LEU A 56 8.71 5.13 -7.19
CA LEU A 56 8.36 6.02 -8.31
C LEU A 56 9.46 6.06 -9.37
N ALA A 57 10.73 6.24 -8.94
CA ALA A 57 11.85 6.27 -9.85
C ALA A 57 12.07 4.94 -10.61
N SER A 58 11.61 3.80 -10.05
CA SER A 58 11.64 2.50 -10.72
C SER A 58 10.55 2.35 -11.78
N LEU A 59 9.41 3.03 -11.62
CA LEU A 59 8.31 2.99 -12.59
C LEU A 59 8.60 3.85 -13.82
N ASP A 60 9.43 4.88 -13.66
CA ASP A 60 9.88 5.76 -14.75
C ASP A 60 11.04 5.16 -15.58
N GLN A 61 11.52 3.95 -15.25
CA GLN A 61 12.51 3.26 -16.08
C GLN A 61 11.81 2.62 -17.30
N PRO A 62 12.30 2.89 -18.53
CA PRO A 62 11.66 2.45 -19.77
C PRO A 62 11.72 0.94 -20.01
#